data_AF-A0A430BH78-F1
#
_entry.id   AF-A0A430BH78-F1
#
_cell.length_a   1.000
_cell.length_b   1.000
_cell.length_c   1.000
_cell.angle_alpha   90.00
_cell.angle_beta   90.00
_cell.angle_gamma   90.00
#
_symmetry.space_group_name_H-M   'P 1'
#
loop_
_entity.id
_entity.type
_entity.pdbx_description
1 polymer ?
#
loop_
_entity_poly.entity_id
_entity_poly.type
_entity_poly.pdbx_seq_one_letter_code
_entity_poly.pdbx_strand_id
1 'polypeptide(L)'
;MTEDDARAWVDRHFGSPAVDRLTRFVTMLAEEMQRQNLIAPSTLEIVWSRHLVDSLQLGLLAGAPAEQWLDIGTGAGFPGLVLAMAIDARFLLVEPRRRRVDFLQACADALGLGHVEIACAKVEQIARPSHIITARAVASIEKLLQSAAACATAETRWLLPRGAVDPKELRGLDRRYGLTFHVEQSLTAADSSIVIADGAKR
;
A
#
# COMPACT_ATOMS: atom_id res chain seq x y z
N MET A 1 -7.45 13.89 12.72
CA MET A 1 -8.54 13.72 11.74
C MET A 1 -9.53 12.74 12.33
N THR A 2 -10.83 13.06 12.35
CA THR A 2 -11.89 12.13 12.79
C THR A 2 -12.25 11.13 11.69
N GLU A 3 -13.06 10.11 11.99
CA GLU A 3 -13.55 9.16 10.97
C GLU A 3 -14.44 9.83 9.92
N ASP A 4 -15.27 10.79 10.33
CA ASP A 4 -16.13 11.55 9.41
C ASP A 4 -15.30 12.47 8.50
N ASP A 5 -14.27 13.13 9.07
CA ASP A 5 -13.31 13.90 8.27
C ASP A 5 -12.59 13.01 7.27
N ALA A 6 -12.23 11.78 7.66
CA ALA A 6 -11.55 10.82 6.80
C ALA A 6 -12.45 10.35 5.66
N ARG A 7 -13.72 10.01 5.93
CA ARG A 7 -14.71 9.67 4.89
C ARG A 7 -14.91 10.83 3.91
N ALA A 8 -15.10 12.04 4.42
CA ALA A 8 -15.24 13.24 3.60
C ALA A 8 -13.97 13.53 2.78
N TRP A 9 -12.78 13.26 3.34
CA TRP A 9 -11.53 13.37 2.62
C TRP A 9 -11.47 12.37 1.45
N VAL A 10 -11.85 11.11 1.68
CA VAL A 10 -11.88 10.09 0.62
C VAL A 10 -12.85 10.48 -0.48
N ASP A 11 -14.07 10.91 -0.13
CA ASP A 11 -15.08 11.34 -1.09
C ASP A 11 -14.57 12.48 -1.99
N ARG A 12 -13.93 13.50 -1.39
CA ARG A 12 -13.37 14.64 -2.15
C ARG A 12 -12.27 14.25 -3.14
N HIS A 13 -11.45 13.24 -2.84
CA HIS A 13 -10.29 12.88 -3.65
C HIS A 13 -10.53 11.71 -4.61
N PHE A 14 -11.40 10.77 -4.25
CA PHE A 14 -11.62 9.52 -4.98
C PHE A 14 -13.10 9.27 -5.35
N GLY A 15 -14.00 10.14 -4.88
CA GLY A 15 -15.42 10.08 -5.18
C GLY A 15 -16.20 9.07 -4.33
N SER A 16 -17.51 9.25 -4.32
CA SER A 16 -18.45 8.43 -3.53
C SER A 16 -18.41 6.93 -3.86
N PRO A 17 -18.20 6.50 -5.14
CA PRO A 17 -18.05 5.07 -5.44
C PRO A 17 -16.87 4.41 -4.70
N ALA A 18 -15.78 5.15 -4.45
CA ALA A 18 -14.67 4.65 -3.65
C ALA A 18 -15.09 4.50 -2.18
N VAL A 19 -15.79 5.49 -1.62
CA VAL A 19 -16.35 5.45 -0.25
C VAL A 19 -17.26 4.24 -0.06
N ASP A 20 -18.12 3.94 -1.02
CA ASP A 20 -19.04 2.79 -0.96
C ASP A 20 -18.28 1.46 -0.95
N ARG A 21 -17.31 1.27 -1.85
CA ARG A 21 -16.46 0.08 -1.88
C ARG A 21 -15.67 -0.09 -0.59
N LEU A 22 -15.08 0.99 -0.09
CA LEU A 22 -14.29 0.98 1.14
C LEU A 22 -15.16 0.70 2.38
N THR A 23 -16.39 1.21 2.42
CA THR A 23 -17.35 0.89 3.50
C THR A 23 -17.66 -0.60 3.52
N ARG A 24 -17.94 -1.20 2.35
CA ARG A 24 -18.17 -2.65 2.24
C ARG A 24 -16.94 -3.45 2.65
N PHE A 25 -15.73 -3.02 2.24
CA PHE A 25 -14.49 -3.64 2.68
C PHE A 25 -14.30 -3.60 4.20
N VAL A 26 -14.61 -2.47 4.86
CA VAL A 26 -14.52 -2.36 6.33
C VAL A 26 -15.45 -3.35 7.03
N THR A 27 -16.65 -3.57 6.51
CA THR A 27 -17.57 -4.62 7.02
C THR A 27 -16.93 -6.00 6.90
N MET A 28 -16.41 -6.35 5.73
CA MET A 28 -15.75 -7.65 5.51
C MET A 28 -14.50 -7.84 6.39
N LEU A 29 -13.74 -6.76 6.59
CA LEU A 29 -12.58 -6.74 7.47
C LEU A 29 -12.97 -7.04 8.92
N ALA A 30 -14.02 -6.38 9.43
CA ALA A 30 -14.50 -6.59 10.80
C ALA A 30 -15.01 -8.02 11.04
N GLU A 31 -15.68 -8.60 10.04
CA GLU A 31 -16.13 -10.00 10.07
C GLU A 31 -14.95 -10.97 10.08
N GLU A 32 -13.97 -10.79 9.19
CA GLU A 32 -12.81 -11.69 9.13
C GLU A 32 -11.89 -11.54 10.35
N MET A 33 -11.89 -10.37 11.01
CA MET A 33 -11.20 -10.15 12.29
C MET A 33 -11.71 -11.05 13.42
N GLN A 34 -12.92 -11.60 13.33
CA GLN A 34 -13.40 -12.63 14.27
C GLN A 34 -12.68 -13.98 14.10
N ARG A 35 -11.98 -14.17 12.99
CA ARG A 35 -11.36 -15.44 12.59
C ARG A 35 -9.84 -15.37 12.56
N GLN A 36 -9.26 -14.21 12.28
CA GLN A 36 -7.80 -13.99 12.27
C GLN A 36 -7.41 -12.55 12.60
N ASN A 37 -6.17 -12.39 13.07
CA ASN A 37 -5.59 -11.08 13.30
C ASN A 37 -5.19 -10.43 11.97
N LEU A 38 -5.91 -9.37 11.59
CA LEU A 38 -5.68 -8.60 10.37
C LEU A 38 -5.06 -7.23 10.67
N ILE A 39 -5.70 -6.45 11.54
CA ILE A 39 -5.19 -5.19 12.10
C ILE A 39 -5.23 -5.25 13.63
N ALA A 40 -4.64 -4.25 14.30
CA ALA A 40 -4.77 -4.14 15.74
C ALA A 40 -6.26 -3.91 16.11
N PRO A 41 -6.84 -4.65 17.07
CA PRO A 41 -8.25 -4.47 17.43
C PRO A 41 -8.61 -3.03 17.81
N SER A 42 -7.69 -2.32 18.48
CA SER A 42 -7.86 -0.92 18.89
C SER A 42 -7.93 0.07 17.73
N THR A 43 -7.57 -0.32 16.50
CA THR A 43 -7.60 0.57 15.33
C THR A 43 -8.82 0.34 14.44
N LEU A 44 -9.69 -0.62 14.75
CA LEU A 44 -10.89 -0.91 13.95
C LEU A 44 -11.90 0.25 13.99
N GLU A 45 -12.09 0.88 15.16
CA GLU A 45 -13.00 2.02 15.32
C GLU A 45 -12.51 3.30 14.63
N ILE A 46 -11.20 3.36 14.32
CA ILE A 46 -10.55 4.48 13.64
C ILE A 46 -9.96 4.07 12.29
N VAL A 47 -10.54 3.05 11.65
CA VAL A 47 -9.98 2.41 10.45
C VAL A 47 -9.88 3.36 9.27
N TRP A 48 -10.81 4.32 9.13
CA TRP A 48 -10.78 5.27 8.02
C TRP A 48 -9.60 6.21 8.13
N SER A 49 -9.48 6.85 9.29
CA SER A 49 -8.43 7.82 9.56
C SER A 49 -7.05 7.14 9.68
N ARG A 50 -6.97 5.96 10.28
CA ARG A 50 -5.68 5.29 10.56
C ARG A 50 -5.16 4.43 9.43
N HIS A 51 -6.03 3.77 8.66
CA HIS A 51 -5.61 2.78 7.68
C HIS A 51 -6.04 3.12 6.25
N LEU A 52 -7.26 3.59 6.03
CA LEU A 52 -7.74 3.87 4.68
C LEU A 52 -7.09 5.13 4.11
N VAL A 53 -7.20 6.28 4.77
CA VAL A 53 -6.54 7.52 4.32
C VAL A 53 -5.03 7.35 4.23
N ASP A 54 -4.44 6.60 5.18
CA ASP A 54 -3.00 6.32 5.17
C ASP A 54 -2.54 5.57 3.92
N SER A 55 -3.39 4.68 3.41
CA SER A 55 -3.15 3.93 2.17
C SER A 55 -3.45 4.78 0.93
N LEU A 56 -4.57 5.52 0.95
CA LEU A 56 -5.07 6.26 -0.20
C LEU A 56 -4.22 7.48 -0.57
N GLN A 57 -3.60 8.14 0.42
CA GLN A 57 -2.68 9.26 0.14
C GLN A 57 -1.53 8.85 -0.79
N LEU A 58 -1.15 7.56 -0.84
CA LEU A 58 -0.13 7.06 -1.77
C LEU A 58 -0.56 7.21 -3.23
N GLY A 59 -1.86 7.10 -3.52
CA GLY A 59 -2.40 7.33 -4.86
C GLY A 59 -2.16 8.77 -5.35
N LEU A 60 -2.11 9.74 -4.44
CA LEU A 60 -1.81 11.14 -4.76
C LEU A 60 -0.32 11.39 -5.00
N LEU A 61 0.55 10.47 -4.56
CA LEU A 61 2.02 10.56 -4.67
C LEU A 61 2.59 9.71 -5.82
N ALA A 62 1.75 8.91 -6.50
CA ALA A 62 2.17 7.96 -7.52
C ALA A 62 2.93 8.61 -8.70
N GLY A 63 2.57 9.82 -9.10
CA GLY A 63 3.11 10.42 -10.32
C GLY A 63 2.71 9.63 -11.57
N ALA A 64 3.44 9.80 -12.68
CA ALA A 64 3.20 9.08 -13.93
C ALA A 64 4.51 8.48 -14.48
N PRO A 65 4.48 7.29 -15.10
CA PRO A 65 3.31 6.40 -15.24
C PRO A 65 2.92 5.72 -13.91
N ALA A 66 1.63 5.43 -13.71
CA ALA A 66 1.12 4.78 -12.48
C ALA A 66 0.05 3.72 -12.78
N GLU A 67 0.20 3.00 -13.89
CA GLU A 67 -0.79 2.01 -14.36
C GLU A 67 -0.60 0.60 -13.79
N GLN A 68 0.58 0.31 -13.22
CA GLN A 68 0.98 -1.02 -12.77
C GLN A 68 1.55 -0.94 -11.36
N TRP A 69 0.79 -1.45 -10.40
CA TRP A 69 1.10 -1.41 -8.99
C TRP A 69 1.43 -2.80 -8.47
N LEU A 70 2.47 -2.87 -7.65
CA LEU A 70 2.82 -4.05 -6.86
C LEU A 70 2.77 -3.69 -5.39
N ASP A 71 1.94 -4.40 -4.61
CA ASP A 71 1.91 -4.27 -3.16
C ASP A 71 2.52 -5.51 -2.49
N ILE A 72 3.61 -5.29 -1.76
CA ILE A 72 4.40 -6.35 -1.15
C ILE A 72 3.99 -6.55 0.29
N GLY A 73 3.53 -7.75 0.62
CA GLY A 73 3.04 -8.09 1.95
C GLY A 73 1.74 -7.37 2.27
N THR A 74 0.80 -7.36 1.31
CA THR A 74 -0.45 -6.58 1.40
C THR A 74 -1.27 -6.86 2.67
N GLY A 75 -1.06 -8.02 3.31
CA GLY A 75 -1.61 -8.30 4.62
C GLY A 75 -3.13 -8.40 4.58
N ALA A 76 -3.77 -7.47 5.28
CA ALA A 76 -5.22 -7.32 5.29
C ALA A 76 -5.75 -6.47 4.12
N GLY A 77 -4.93 -6.20 3.10
CA GLY A 77 -5.30 -5.40 1.93
C GLY A 77 -4.76 -3.97 1.95
N PHE A 78 -3.76 -3.67 2.78
CA PHE A 78 -3.23 -2.32 2.94
C PHE A 78 -1.74 -2.25 2.53
N PRO A 79 -1.35 -1.27 1.70
CA PRO A 79 -2.21 -0.28 1.04
C PRO A 79 -2.88 -0.79 -0.24
N GLY A 80 -2.44 -1.91 -0.81
CA GLY A 80 -2.73 -2.28 -2.20
C GLY A 80 -4.21 -2.49 -2.54
N LEU A 81 -4.94 -3.31 -1.79
CA LEU A 81 -6.36 -3.55 -2.08
C LEU A 81 -7.20 -2.28 -1.85
N VAL A 82 -6.87 -1.50 -0.81
CA VAL A 82 -7.52 -0.21 -0.54
C VAL A 82 -7.31 0.77 -1.70
N LEU A 83 -6.10 0.87 -2.24
CA LEU A 83 -5.82 1.67 -3.43
C LEU A 83 -6.61 1.15 -4.65
N ALA A 84 -6.66 -0.17 -4.84
CA ALA A 84 -7.40 -0.78 -5.96
C ALA A 84 -8.91 -0.51 -5.95
N MET A 85 -9.49 -0.15 -4.80
CA MET A 85 -10.89 0.30 -4.70
C MET A 85 -11.09 1.76 -5.11
N ALA A 86 -10.03 2.56 -5.19
CA ALA A 86 -10.11 4.01 -5.34
C ALA A 86 -9.49 4.54 -6.64
N ILE A 87 -8.54 3.82 -7.23
CA ILE A 87 -7.85 4.24 -8.45
C ILE A 87 -7.96 3.18 -9.55
N ASP A 88 -8.01 3.64 -10.80
CA ASP A 88 -8.06 2.79 -11.99
C ASP A 88 -6.63 2.46 -12.46
N ALA A 89 -6.12 1.31 -12.01
CA ALA A 89 -4.81 0.79 -12.36
C ALA A 89 -4.81 -0.73 -12.17
N ARG A 90 -3.82 -1.44 -12.73
CA ARG A 90 -3.65 -2.87 -12.47
C ARG A 90 -2.87 -3.07 -11.18
N PHE A 91 -3.34 -3.96 -10.33
CA PHE A 91 -2.70 -4.27 -9.06
C PHE A 91 -2.27 -5.73 -8.99
N LEU A 92 -1.02 -5.95 -8.59
CA LEU A 92 -0.51 -7.24 -8.16
C LEU A 92 -0.28 -7.17 -6.64
N LEU A 93 -1.05 -7.94 -5.88
CA LEU A 93 -0.95 -8.03 -4.42
C LEU A 93 -0.22 -9.30 -4.03
N VAL A 94 0.94 -9.18 -3.38
CA VAL A 94 1.76 -10.33 -2.97
C VAL A 94 1.62 -10.54 -1.47
N GLU A 95 1.18 -11.72 -1.06
CA GLU A 95 1.08 -12.09 0.35
C GLU A 95 1.38 -13.59 0.54
N PRO A 96 2.37 -13.96 1.36
CA PRO A 96 2.76 -15.37 1.51
C PRO A 96 1.78 -16.21 2.35
N ARG A 97 0.92 -15.59 3.18
CA ARG A 97 0.02 -16.31 4.08
C ARG A 97 -1.30 -16.63 3.40
N ARG A 98 -1.54 -17.93 3.14
CA ARG A 98 -2.76 -18.44 2.49
C ARG A 98 -4.06 -17.86 3.06
N ARG A 99 -4.24 -17.86 4.38
CA ARG A 99 -5.45 -17.32 5.03
C ARG A 99 -5.72 -15.84 4.71
N ARG A 100 -4.68 -15.04 4.48
CA ARG A 100 -4.82 -13.64 4.07
C ARG A 100 -5.12 -13.53 2.58
N VAL A 101 -4.46 -14.35 1.75
CA VAL A 101 -4.79 -14.47 0.33
C VAL A 101 -6.26 -14.82 0.12
N ASP A 102 -6.78 -15.79 0.87
CA ASP A 102 -8.19 -16.20 0.77
C ASP A 102 -9.14 -15.04 1.11
N PHE A 103 -8.80 -14.24 2.14
CA PHE A 103 -9.54 -13.01 2.50
C PHE A 103 -9.46 -11.93 1.41
N LEU A 104 -8.26 -11.69 0.87
CA LEU A 104 -8.05 -10.72 -0.21
C LEU A 104 -8.85 -11.11 -1.46
N GLN A 105 -8.87 -12.40 -1.80
CA GLN A 105 -9.63 -12.92 -2.94
C GLN A 105 -11.12 -12.74 -2.72
N ALA A 106 -11.63 -13.09 -1.52
CA ALA A 106 -13.03 -12.87 -1.17
C ALA A 106 -13.43 -11.38 -1.28
N CYS A 107 -12.57 -10.46 -0.85
CA CYS A 107 -12.80 -9.03 -1.01
C CYS A 107 -12.81 -8.60 -2.48
N ALA A 108 -11.82 -9.03 -3.27
CA ALA A 108 -11.74 -8.70 -4.69
C ALA A 108 -12.97 -9.19 -5.46
N ASP A 109 -13.41 -10.42 -5.19
CA ASP A 109 -14.59 -11.02 -5.82
C ASP A 109 -15.87 -10.28 -5.41
N ALA A 110 -16.08 -10.03 -4.12
CA ALA A 110 -17.28 -9.36 -3.60
C ALA A 110 -17.42 -7.90 -4.05
N LEU A 111 -16.30 -7.23 -4.31
CA LEU A 111 -16.24 -5.83 -4.74
C LEU A 111 -16.10 -5.68 -6.26
N GLY A 112 -15.99 -6.78 -7.01
CA GLY A 112 -15.87 -6.77 -8.46
C GLY A 112 -14.56 -6.19 -8.98
N LEU A 113 -13.45 -6.38 -8.26
CA LEU A 113 -12.13 -5.82 -8.57
C LEU A 113 -11.36 -6.71 -9.56
N GLY A 114 -11.87 -6.87 -10.78
CA GLY A 114 -11.27 -7.74 -11.81
C GLY A 114 -9.87 -7.33 -12.30
N HIS A 115 -9.42 -6.12 -11.97
CA HIS A 115 -8.09 -5.59 -12.24
C HIS A 115 -7.05 -5.91 -11.15
N VAL A 116 -7.45 -6.65 -10.11
CA VAL A 116 -6.59 -7.07 -8.99
C VAL A 116 -6.19 -8.52 -9.16
N GLU A 117 -4.89 -8.76 -9.22
CA GLU A 117 -4.28 -10.08 -9.17
C GLU A 117 -3.66 -10.31 -7.79
N ILE A 118 -3.89 -11.48 -7.19
CA ILE A 118 -3.38 -11.82 -5.87
C ILE A 118 -2.45 -13.04 -5.98
N ALA A 119 -1.19 -12.87 -5.58
CA ALA A 119 -0.19 -13.91 -5.58
C ALA A 119 0.10 -14.41 -4.16
N CYS A 120 -0.18 -15.70 -3.93
CA CYS A 120 0.23 -16.41 -2.71
C CYS A 120 1.71 -16.77 -2.75
N ALA A 121 2.58 -15.79 -2.62
CA ALA A 121 4.03 -15.94 -2.81
C ALA A 121 4.82 -15.00 -1.92
N LYS A 122 6.15 -15.19 -1.87
CA LYS A 122 7.05 -14.12 -1.46
C LYS A 122 7.45 -13.30 -2.68
N VAL A 123 7.79 -12.03 -2.48
CA VAL A 123 8.11 -11.12 -3.61
C VAL A 123 9.33 -11.57 -4.41
N GLU A 124 10.27 -12.29 -3.80
CA GLU A 124 11.45 -12.85 -4.49
C GLU A 124 11.09 -13.86 -5.59
N GLN A 125 9.86 -14.38 -5.59
CA GLN A 125 9.35 -15.30 -6.61
C GLN A 125 8.63 -14.56 -7.75
N ILE A 126 8.54 -13.23 -7.68
CA ILE A 126 7.85 -12.39 -8.65
C ILE A 126 8.90 -11.69 -9.52
N ALA A 127 8.76 -11.82 -10.83
CA ALA A 127 9.61 -11.17 -11.82
C ALA A 127 8.74 -10.37 -12.80
N ARG A 128 8.00 -9.40 -12.26
CA ARG A 128 7.09 -8.54 -13.02
C ARG A 128 7.42 -7.07 -12.77
N PRO A 129 7.95 -6.35 -13.78
CA PRO A 129 8.16 -4.92 -13.70
C PRO A 129 6.88 -4.20 -13.29
N SER A 130 7.01 -3.20 -12.42
CA SER A 130 5.90 -2.38 -11.93
C SER A 130 6.30 -0.91 -11.96
N HIS A 131 5.33 -0.04 -12.26
CA HIS A 131 5.54 1.41 -12.20
C HIS A 131 5.64 1.87 -10.76
N ILE A 132 4.75 1.37 -9.89
CA ILE A 132 4.70 1.72 -8.48
C ILE A 132 4.86 0.46 -7.63
N ILE A 133 5.75 0.53 -6.63
CA ILE A 133 5.87 -0.51 -5.60
C ILE A 133 5.51 0.07 -4.24
N THR A 134 4.54 -0.54 -3.57
CA THR A 134 4.14 -0.22 -2.19
C THR A 134 4.50 -1.36 -1.24
N ALA A 135 4.81 -1.00 0.01
CA ALA A 135 4.93 -1.99 1.09
C ALA A 135 4.77 -1.31 2.45
N ARG A 136 3.86 -1.82 3.28
CA ARG A 136 3.63 -1.33 4.65
C ARG A 136 4.05 -2.37 5.68
N ALA A 137 4.81 -1.95 6.69
CA ALA A 137 5.24 -2.79 7.81
C ALA A 137 6.05 -4.05 7.42
N VAL A 138 6.84 -3.98 6.34
CA VAL A 138 7.70 -5.08 5.87
C VAL A 138 9.17 -4.68 5.95
N ALA A 139 9.95 -5.41 6.78
CA ALA A 139 11.41 -5.39 6.88
C ALA A 139 12.08 -3.99 6.93
N SER A 140 13.41 -3.95 6.84
CA SER A 140 14.13 -2.70 6.54
C SER A 140 13.94 -2.33 5.08
N ILE A 141 14.08 -1.04 4.74
CA ILE A 141 13.98 -0.57 3.35
C ILE A 141 14.98 -1.30 2.46
N GLU A 142 16.22 -1.48 2.93
CA GLU A 142 17.25 -2.21 2.18
C GLU A 142 16.83 -3.64 1.79
N LYS A 143 16.26 -4.41 2.73
CA LYS A 143 15.81 -5.78 2.46
C LYS A 143 14.66 -5.77 1.44
N LEU A 144 13.76 -4.80 1.54
CA LEU A 144 12.65 -4.67 0.60
C LEU A 144 13.16 -4.41 -0.82
N LEU A 145 14.09 -3.45 -0.98
CA LEU A 145 14.71 -3.13 -2.27
C LEU A 145 15.42 -4.36 -2.87
N GLN A 146 16.13 -5.12 -2.03
CA GLN A 146 16.79 -6.35 -2.47
C GLN A 146 15.80 -7.42 -2.92
N SER A 147 14.79 -7.72 -2.10
CA SER A 147 13.81 -8.78 -2.38
C SER A 147 12.95 -8.48 -3.61
N ALA A 148 12.65 -7.21 -3.88
CA ALA A 148 11.79 -6.79 -4.99
C ALA A 148 12.57 -6.26 -6.21
N ALA A 149 13.88 -6.44 -6.26
CA ALA A 149 14.73 -5.95 -7.35
C ALA A 149 14.26 -6.44 -8.74
N ALA A 150 13.76 -7.67 -8.85
CA ALA A 150 13.25 -8.23 -10.12
C ALA A 150 11.90 -7.62 -10.57
N CYS A 151 11.24 -6.86 -9.71
CA CYS A 151 10.00 -6.14 -10.01
C CYS A 151 10.22 -4.66 -10.30
N ALA A 152 11.43 -4.15 -10.08
CA ALA A 152 11.76 -2.74 -10.19
C ALA A 152 12.56 -2.44 -11.47
N THR A 153 12.36 -1.25 -11.99
CA THR A 153 13.07 -0.66 -13.13
C THR A 153 13.63 0.71 -12.72
N ALA A 154 14.37 1.37 -13.61
CA ALA A 154 14.83 2.73 -13.38
C ALA A 154 13.68 3.76 -13.25
N GLU A 155 12.49 3.43 -13.78
CA GLU A 155 11.30 4.28 -13.74
C GLU A 155 10.37 3.93 -12.57
N THR A 156 10.68 2.88 -11.81
CA THR A 156 9.84 2.43 -10.71
C THR A 156 9.94 3.41 -9.54
N ARG A 157 8.78 3.91 -9.12
CA ARG A 157 8.63 4.69 -7.89
C ARG A 157 8.23 3.78 -6.73
N TRP A 158 8.91 3.94 -5.61
CA TRP A 158 8.60 3.25 -4.36
C TRP A 158 7.85 4.19 -3.45
N LEU A 159 6.70 3.74 -2.94
CA LEU A 159 5.88 4.48 -1.98
C LEU A 159 5.76 3.66 -0.69
N LEU A 160 6.54 4.04 0.31
CA LEU A 160 6.78 3.22 1.49
C LEU A 160 6.30 3.95 2.75
N PRO A 161 5.05 3.72 3.20
CA PRO A 161 4.60 4.18 4.52
C PRO A 161 5.49 3.61 5.62
N ARG A 162 5.96 4.49 6.49
CA ARG A 162 6.84 4.19 7.62
C ARG A 162 6.43 5.03 8.84
N GLY A 163 6.90 4.61 10.02
CA GLY A 163 6.90 5.49 11.18
C GLY A 163 7.98 6.56 11.04
N ALA A 164 8.56 6.99 12.16
CA ALA A 164 9.73 7.85 12.12
C ALA A 164 10.88 7.17 11.35
N VAL A 165 11.42 7.87 10.34
CA VAL A 165 12.58 7.42 9.56
C VAL A 165 13.76 8.33 9.85
N ASP A 166 14.91 7.75 10.19
CA ASP A 166 16.16 8.52 10.29
C ASP A 166 16.69 8.79 8.87
N PRO A 167 16.82 10.06 8.44
CA PRO A 167 17.40 10.38 7.13
C PRO A 167 18.82 9.82 6.92
N LYS A 168 19.55 9.46 7.98
CA LYS A 168 20.85 8.79 7.88
C LYS A 168 20.74 7.38 7.30
N GLU A 169 19.67 6.65 7.59
CA GLU A 169 19.44 5.29 7.07
C GLU A 169 19.27 5.32 5.55
N LEU A 170 18.58 6.35 5.05
CA LEU A 170 18.32 6.50 3.62
C LEU A 170 19.60 6.81 2.84
N ARG A 171 20.43 7.76 3.32
CA ARG A 171 21.66 8.20 2.61
C ARG A 171 22.63 7.09 2.21
N GLY A 172 22.66 5.98 2.97
CA GLY A 172 23.50 4.82 2.63
C GLY A 172 22.98 4.02 1.43
N LEU A 173 21.68 4.09 1.17
CA LEU A 173 21.00 3.33 0.13
C LEU A 173 21.07 4.03 -1.23
N ASP A 174 21.14 5.37 -1.26
CA ASP A 174 21.15 6.19 -2.47
C ASP A 174 22.16 5.68 -3.50
N ARG A 175 23.43 5.55 -3.07
CA ARG A 175 24.55 5.12 -3.93
C ARG A 175 24.51 3.64 -4.27
N ARG A 176 24.02 2.82 -3.34
CA ARG A 176 24.01 1.35 -3.50
C ARG A 176 22.97 0.91 -4.51
N TYR A 177 21.81 1.55 -4.52
CA TYR A 177 20.67 1.19 -5.37
C TYR A 177 20.44 2.17 -6.53
N GLY A 178 21.18 3.28 -6.60
CA GLY A 178 20.99 4.30 -7.62
C GLY A 178 19.62 4.96 -7.51
N LEU A 179 19.16 5.20 -6.28
CA LEU A 179 17.86 5.80 -5.97
C LEU A 179 18.04 7.16 -5.30
N THR A 180 17.06 8.04 -5.51
CA THR A 180 16.90 9.28 -4.73
C THR A 180 15.73 9.11 -3.79
N PHE A 181 15.95 9.38 -2.49
CA PHE A 181 14.92 9.26 -1.47
C PHE A 181 14.39 10.63 -1.04
N HIS A 182 13.08 10.74 -0.94
CA HIS A 182 12.34 11.85 -0.38
C HIS A 182 11.46 11.35 0.76
N VAL A 183 11.21 12.21 1.75
CA VAL A 183 10.35 11.86 2.89
C VAL A 183 9.23 12.88 2.96
N GLU A 184 8.00 12.41 2.77
CA GLU A 184 6.78 13.20 2.93
C GLU A 184 6.15 12.90 4.29
N GLN A 185 5.54 13.91 4.91
CA GLN A 185 4.81 13.69 6.16
C GLN A 185 3.48 13.01 5.88
N SER A 186 3.12 11.98 6.66
CA SER A 186 1.81 11.33 6.52
C SER A 186 0.71 12.26 7.01
N LEU A 187 -0.43 12.28 6.29
CA LEU A 187 -1.62 13.05 6.69
C LEU A 187 -2.29 12.49 7.95
N THR A 188 -2.03 11.23 8.31
CA THR A 188 -2.82 10.51 9.32
C THR A 188 -2.18 10.53 10.72
N ALA A 189 -0.87 10.74 10.82
CA ALA A 189 -0.16 10.79 12.09
C ALA A 189 1.11 11.64 12.01
N ALA A 190 1.31 12.50 13.01
CA ALA A 190 2.39 13.49 13.03
C ALA A 190 3.80 12.88 13.02
N ASP A 191 3.94 11.65 13.53
CA ASP A 191 5.18 10.89 13.62
C ASP A 191 5.36 9.86 12.49
N SER A 192 4.41 9.79 11.56
CA SER A 192 4.45 8.85 10.44
C SER A 192 4.90 9.57 9.17
N SER A 193 5.66 8.88 8.34
CA SER A 193 6.25 9.43 7.13
C SER A 193 6.12 8.46 5.97
N ILE A 194 6.13 8.98 4.76
CA ILE A 194 6.13 8.20 3.53
C ILE A 194 7.50 8.39 2.89
N VAL A 195 8.27 7.31 2.81
CA VAL A 195 9.51 7.32 2.06
C VAL A 195 9.16 7.10 0.60
N ILE A 196 9.48 8.08 -0.23
CA ILE A 196 9.39 8.02 -1.69
C ILE A 196 10.79 7.74 -2.22
N ALA A 197 10.94 6.72 -3.07
CA ALA A 197 12.21 6.48 -3.76
C ALA A 197 12.00 6.42 -5.26
N ASP A 198 12.82 7.16 -6.01
CA ASP A 198 12.80 7.21 -7.47
C ASP A 198 14.18 6.83 -8.02
N GLY A 199 14.25 6.37 -9.27
CA GLY A 199 15.52 6.22 -9.98
C GLY A 199 16.32 7.52 -9.96
N ALA A 200 17.60 7.45 -9.61
CA ALA A 200 18.48 8.61 -9.62
C ALA A 200 18.56 9.18 -11.04
N LYS A 201 18.18 10.46 -11.20
CA LYS A 201 18.36 11.19 -12.45
C LYS A 201 19.85 11.30 -12.73
N ARG A 202 20.30 10.77 -13.88
CA ARG A 202 21.67 10.92 -14.37
C ARG A 202 21.95 12.35 -14.79
#